data_AF-A0A7D6CM65-F1
#
_entry.id   AF-A0A7D6CM65-F1
#
_cell.length_a   1.000
_cell.length_b   1.000
_cell.length_c   1.000
_cell.angle_alpha   90.00
_cell.angle_beta   90.00
_cell.angle_gamma   90.00
#
_symmetry.space_group_name_H-M   'P 1'
#
loop_
_entity.id
_entity.type
_entity.pdbx_description
1 polymer ?
#
loop_
_entity_poly.entity_id
_entity_poly.type
_entity_poly.pdbx_seq_one_letter_code
_entity_poly.pdbx_strand_id
1 'polypeptide(L)' 'MTDTAECKPEPVEQEAEERDDAHLDDIEEGAGCTEIWEHLAEQRED' A
#
# COMPACT_ATOMS: atom_id res chain seq x y z
N MET A 1 -24.73 14.55 8.56
CA MET A 1 -23.83 15.57 7.99
C MET A 1 -22.42 15.29 8.48
N THR A 2 -21.70 14.40 7.80
CA THR A 2 -20.26 14.50 7.55
C THR A 2 -20.03 13.68 6.29
N ASP A 3 -19.65 14.42 5.26
CA ASP A 3 -19.21 13.97 3.95
C ASP A 3 -18.34 12.71 4.05
N THR A 4 -18.82 11.60 3.46
CA THR A 4 -17.94 10.52 3.00
C THR A 4 -17.08 11.15 1.93
N ALA A 5 -16.02 11.84 2.33
CA ALA A 5 -14.97 12.25 1.43
C ALA A 5 -14.47 10.95 0.78
N GLU A 6 -14.93 10.70 -0.43
CA GLU A 6 -14.39 9.70 -1.32
C GLU A 6 -12.87 9.89 -1.26
N CYS A 7 -12.15 8.92 -0.68
CA CYS A 7 -10.71 8.85 -0.83
C CYS A 7 -10.48 8.45 -2.29
N LYS A 8 -10.70 9.42 -3.18
CA LYS A 8 -10.39 9.32 -4.59
C LYS A 8 -8.93 9.69 -4.65
N PRO A 9 -8.00 8.72 -4.75
CA PRO A 9 -6.61 9.07 -4.92
C PRO A 9 -6.54 9.96 -6.16
N GLU A 10 -6.06 11.19 -5.99
CA GLU A 10 -5.64 12.01 -7.11
C GLU A 10 -4.64 11.15 -7.90
N PRO A 11 -4.79 10.97 -9.21
CA PRO A 11 -3.85 10.18 -10.00
C PRO A 11 -2.55 10.97 -10.00
N VAL A 12 -1.67 10.69 -9.05
CA VAL A 12 -0.31 11.17 -9.09
C VAL A 12 0.32 10.41 -10.25
N GLU A 13 0.56 11.14 -11.34
CA GLU A 13 1.41 10.71 -12.45
C GLU A 13 2.85 10.61 -11.90
N GLN A 14 3.08 9.65 -11.00
CA GLN A 14 4.38 9.30 -10.47
C GLN A 14 5.10 8.57 -11.60
N GLU A 15 5.93 9.34 -12.30
CA GLU A 15 7.09 8.88 -13.05
C GLU A 15 7.60 7.56 -12.46
N ALA A 16 7.70 6.53 -13.30
CA ALA A 16 7.99 5.14 -12.95
C ALA A 16 9.42 4.90 -12.41
N GLU A 17 10.04 5.93 -11.82
CA GLU A 17 11.19 5.82 -10.95
C GLU A 17 10.67 5.44 -9.56
N GLU A 18 10.43 4.13 -9.39
CA GLU A 18 10.13 3.43 -8.12
C GLU A 18 9.14 4.16 -7.19
N ARG A 19 7.83 3.90 -7.39
CA ARG A 19 6.80 4.34 -6.44
C ARG A 19 7.21 3.95 -5.02
N ASP A 20 7.03 4.85 -4.06
CA ASP A 20 7.31 4.58 -2.65
C ASP A 20 6.58 3.33 -2.13
N ASP A 21 5.48 2.93 -2.76
CA ASP A 21 4.67 1.75 -2.42
C ASP A 21 5.06 0.46 -3.18
N ALA A 22 6.11 0.46 -3.99
CA ALA A 22 6.50 -0.72 -4.78
C ALA A 22 6.78 -1.97 -3.93
N HIS A 23 7.22 -1.78 -2.67
CA HIS A 23 7.42 -2.85 -1.69
C HIS A 23 6.11 -3.52 -1.21
N LEU A 24 4.95 -2.96 -1.57
CA LEU A 24 3.63 -3.49 -1.27
C LEU A 24 3.03 -4.26 -2.45
N ASP A 25 3.69 -4.30 -3.61
CA ASP A 25 3.17 -4.96 -4.83
C ASP A 25 3.08 -6.49 -4.68
N ASP A 26 3.89 -7.08 -3.81
CA ASP A 26 3.87 -8.52 -3.50
C ASP A 26 2.71 -8.91 -2.54
N ILE A 27 2.01 -7.93 -1.96
CA ILE A 27 0.93 -8.15 -1.00
C ILE A 27 -0.42 -8.30 -1.71
N GLU A 28 -1.20 -9.30 -1.31
CA GLU A 28 -2.55 -9.53 -1.85
C GLU A 28 -3.49 -8.33 -1.60
N GLU A 29 -4.22 -7.93 -2.64
CA GLU A 29 -5.26 -6.91 -2.54
C GLU A 29 -6.33 -7.32 -1.52
N GLY A 30 -6.49 -6.53 -0.45
CA GLY A 30 -7.43 -6.82 0.63
C GLY A 30 -6.82 -7.52 1.84
N ALA A 31 -5.50 -7.74 1.87
CA ALA A 31 -4.79 -8.16 3.07
C ALA A 31 -5.08 -7.22 4.26
N GLY A 32 -5.33 -7.81 5.42
CA GLY A 32 -5.55 -7.08 6.66
C GLY A 32 -4.26 -6.49 7.23
N CYS A 33 -4.41 -5.58 8.20
CA CYS A 33 -3.27 -4.91 8.83
C CYS A 33 -2.25 -5.88 9.44
N THR A 34 -2.70 -6.99 10.03
CA THR A 34 -1.83 -8.01 10.61
C THR A 34 -1.04 -8.75 9.53
N GLU A 35 -1.71 -9.16 8.45
CA GLU A 35 -1.12 -9.95 7.36
C GLU A 35 -0.05 -9.13 6.62
N ILE A 36 -0.29 -7.84 6.41
CA ILE A 36 0.70 -6.90 5.85
C ILE A 36 1.96 -6.85 6.74
N TRP A 37 1.77 -6.76 8.07
CA TRP A 37 2.88 -6.63 8.99
C TRP A 37 3.72 -7.91 9.08
N GLU A 38 3.09 -9.08 9.06
CA GLU A 38 3.77 -10.37 9.01
C GLU A 38 4.64 -10.48 7.75
N HIS A 39 4.09 -10.17 6.57
CA HIS A 39 4.82 -10.21 5.30
C HIS A 39 6.04 -9.25 5.27
N LEU A 40 5.89 -8.04 5.82
CA LEU A 40 6.98 -7.07 5.91
C LEU A 40 8.02 -7.43 7.00
N ALA A 41 7.60 -8.14 8.04
CA ALA A 41 8.52 -8.60 9.09
C ALA A 41 9.45 -9.68 8.56
N GLU A 42 8.94 -10.66 7.80
CA GLU A 42 9.75 -11.72 7.18
C GLU A 42 10.84 -11.15 6.27
N GLN A 43 10.50 -10.18 5.40
CA GLN A 43 11.46 -9.52 4.52
C GLN A 43 12.54 -8.70 5.25
N ARG A 44 12.29 -8.32 6.51
CA ARG A 44 13.24 -7.58 7.35
C ARG A 44 14.25 -8.46 8.06
N GLU A 45 13.94 -9.74 8.24
CA GLU A 45 14.78 -10.72 8.92
C GLU A 45 15.79 -11.40 7.98
N ASP A 46 15.60 -11.26 6.67
CA ASP A 46 16.51 -11.69 5.60
C ASP A 46 17.69 -10.72 5.36
#